data_AF-A0A2D7ZE65-F1
#
_entry.id   AF-A0A2D7ZE65-F1
#
_cell.length_a   1.000
_cell.length_b   1.000
_cell.length_c   1.000
_cell.angle_alpha   90.00
_cell.angle_beta   90.00
_cell.angle_gamma   90.00
#
_symmetry.space_group_name_H-M   'P 1'
#
loop_
_entity.id
_entity.type
_entity.pdbx_description
1 polymer ?
#
loop_
_entity_poly.entity_id
_entity_poly.type
_entity_poly.pdbx_seq_one_letter_code
_entity_poly.pdbx_strand_id
1 'polypeptide(L)'
;MSKLKLDPGFLPWLGIILITLALIVLQDHLKWLTNYPKDLVIPFDRWLNSGMGFLITYFGWFFRGVSWLLEWPIDGVRIVLQSLPWAVISFLICMFAFIAAGWRLSLFALISCLYMVIIGYWSESMNTLSLVAISVPLAVLIGFGFGVWAFQSQAAKRIIMPMLDILQTVPAFAYLLLILMLFGFGTVVGLIASILYSFPPMARNVIVGLGRVPGEVIESGLMSGATHRQLFWQVRIPSTKRQLLLGVNQTTMASLSMVIIASIIGGTA
;
A
#
# COMPACT_ATOMS: atom_id res chain seq x y z
N MET A 1 -47.36 -33.18 18.96
CA MET A 1 -46.19 -33.59 18.16
C MET A 1 -46.02 -32.60 17.02
N SER A 2 -45.20 -31.56 17.23
CA SER A 2 -44.96 -30.54 16.21
C SER A 2 -44.11 -31.12 15.08
N LYS A 3 -44.59 -30.99 13.84
CA LYS A 3 -43.80 -31.32 12.65
C LYS A 3 -42.65 -30.32 12.59
N LEU A 4 -41.42 -30.80 12.83
CA LEU A 4 -40.19 -30.08 12.49
C LEU A 4 -40.25 -29.71 11.01
N LYS A 5 -40.58 -28.45 10.72
CA LYS A 5 -40.37 -27.86 9.40
C LYS A 5 -38.86 -27.73 9.25
N LEU A 6 -38.23 -28.75 8.66
CA LEU A 6 -36.84 -28.70 8.25
C LEU A 6 -36.72 -27.60 7.19
N ASP A 7 -35.88 -26.60 7.47
CA ASP A 7 -35.60 -25.53 6.51
C ASP A 7 -35.07 -26.13 5.20
N PRO A 8 -35.45 -25.59 4.02
CA PRO A 8 -35.03 -26.11 2.72
C PRO A 8 -33.51 -26.06 2.50
N GLY A 9 -32.77 -25.30 3.33
CA GLY A 9 -31.31 -25.29 3.35
C GLY A 9 -30.68 -26.48 4.09
N PHE A 10 -31.42 -27.24 4.90
CA PHE A 10 -30.86 -28.31 5.74
C PHE A 10 -30.48 -29.58 4.95
N LEU A 11 -31.23 -29.89 3.89
CA LEU A 11 -30.99 -31.06 3.03
C LEU A 11 -29.61 -31.04 2.33
N PRO A 12 -29.19 -29.95 1.66
CA PRO A 12 -27.87 -29.90 1.02
C PRO A 12 -26.72 -29.94 2.04
N TRP A 13 -26.89 -29.36 3.22
CA TRP A 13 -25.90 -29.45 4.30
C TRP A 13 -25.75 -30.89 4.81
N LEU A 14 -26.86 -31.63 5.00
CA LEU A 14 -26.82 -33.05 5.34
C LEU A 14 -26.10 -33.88 4.26
N GLY A 15 -26.35 -33.58 2.99
CA GLY A 15 -25.66 -34.23 1.86
C GLY A 15 -24.15 -33.99 1.88
N ILE A 16 -23.72 -32.75 2.11
CA ILE A 16 -22.30 -32.39 2.23
C ILE A 16 -21.65 -33.11 3.43
N ILE A 17 -22.34 -33.16 4.58
CA ILE A 17 -21.83 -33.83 5.78
C ILE A 17 -21.70 -35.33 5.54
N LEU A 18 -22.69 -35.97 4.91
CA LEU A 18 -22.65 -37.40 4.58
C LEU A 18 -21.55 -37.74 3.59
N ILE A 19 -21.36 -36.92 2.55
CA ILE A 19 -20.27 -37.10 1.58
C ILE A 19 -18.92 -36.93 2.27
N THR A 20 -18.74 -35.89 3.09
CA THR A 20 -17.49 -35.67 3.83
C THR A 20 -17.18 -36.84 4.77
N LEU A 21 -18.18 -37.33 5.53
CA LEU A 21 -18.02 -38.50 6.40
C LEU A 21 -17.70 -39.77 5.60
N ALA A 22 -18.33 -39.96 4.44
CA ALA A 22 -18.01 -41.08 3.56
C ALA A 22 -16.56 -41.01 3.05
N LEU A 23 -16.08 -39.83 2.64
CA LEU A 23 -14.69 -39.63 2.19
C LEU A 23 -13.67 -39.86 3.32
N ILE A 24 -14.00 -39.49 4.57
CA ILE A 24 -13.16 -39.76 5.75
C ILE A 24 -13.14 -41.25 6.08
N VAL A 25 -14.27 -41.96 6.03
CA VAL A 25 -14.30 -43.42 6.30
C VAL A 25 -13.59 -44.20 5.18
N LEU A 26 -13.69 -43.74 3.93
CA LEU A 26 -13.04 -44.37 2.77
C LEU A 26 -11.55 -44.03 2.65
N GLN A 27 -11.00 -43.17 3.52
CA GLN A 27 -9.62 -42.69 3.44
C GLN A 27 -8.57 -43.82 3.53
N ASP A 28 -8.86 -44.87 4.30
CA ASP A 28 -7.95 -46.02 4.50
C ASP A 28 -8.00 -47.01 3.32
N HIS A 29 -9.11 -47.04 2.58
CA HIS A 29 -9.31 -47.93 1.44
C HIS A 29 -8.87 -47.30 0.11
N LEU A 30 -8.97 -45.97 -0.02
CA LEU A 30 -8.60 -45.23 -1.22
C LEU A 30 -7.36 -44.38 -0.95
N LYS A 31 -6.17 -44.98 -1.06
CA LYS A 31 -4.88 -44.29 -0.87
C LYS A 31 -4.68 -43.07 -1.77
N TRP A 32 -5.40 -42.96 -2.88
CA TRP A 32 -5.39 -41.77 -3.75
C TRP A 32 -6.15 -40.57 -3.15
N LEU A 33 -7.11 -40.80 -2.25
CA LEU A 33 -7.77 -39.72 -1.50
C LEU A 33 -6.86 -39.10 -0.43
N THR A 34 -6.01 -39.92 0.20
CA THR A 34 -5.13 -39.51 1.30
C THR A 34 -3.76 -39.04 0.82
N ASN A 35 -3.23 -39.63 -0.25
CA ASN A 35 -1.96 -39.20 -0.82
C ASN A 35 -2.16 -37.97 -1.70
N TYR A 36 -1.55 -36.86 -1.28
CA TYR A 36 -1.50 -35.64 -2.08
C TYR A 36 -0.92 -35.93 -3.48
N PRO A 37 -1.65 -35.66 -4.57
CA PRO A 37 -1.22 -36.01 -5.92
C PRO A 37 -0.14 -35.03 -6.40
N LYS A 38 1.12 -35.34 -6.06
CA LYS A 38 2.30 -34.53 -6.41
C LYS A 38 2.45 -34.35 -7.93
N ASP A 39 1.97 -35.31 -8.73
CA ASP A 39 2.09 -35.28 -10.19
C ASP A 39 1.12 -34.31 -10.88
N LEU A 40 0.07 -33.86 -10.17
CA LEU A 40 -0.87 -32.83 -10.65
C LEU A 40 -0.41 -31.41 -10.31
N VAL A 41 0.70 -31.25 -9.58
CA VAL A 41 1.23 -29.95 -9.19
C VAL A 41 1.89 -29.30 -10.40
N ILE A 42 1.30 -28.20 -10.86
CA ILE A 42 1.91 -27.35 -11.89
C ILE A 42 3.11 -26.62 -11.25
N PRO A 43 4.33 -26.73 -11.82
CA PRO A 43 5.56 -26.18 -11.24
C PRO A 43 5.68 -24.67 -11.49
N PHE A 44 4.72 -23.90 -10.98
CA PHE A 44 4.65 -22.45 -11.13
C PHE A 44 5.86 -21.74 -10.48
N ASP A 45 6.37 -22.31 -9.39
CA ASP A 45 7.58 -21.86 -8.71
C ASP A 45 8.80 -21.85 -9.64
N ARG A 46 8.97 -22.89 -10.47
CA ARG A 46 10.09 -22.99 -11.41
C ARG A 46 10.00 -21.91 -12.48
N TRP A 47 8.81 -21.70 -13.04
CA TRP A 47 8.60 -20.68 -14.07
C TRP A 47 8.85 -19.28 -13.53
N LEU A 48 8.36 -18.99 -12.32
CA LEU A 48 8.57 -17.72 -11.67
C LEU A 48 10.05 -17.50 -11.32
N ASN A 49 10.73 -18.50 -10.75
CA ASN A 49 12.17 -18.41 -10.43
C ASN A 49 13.03 -18.24 -11.70
N SER A 50 12.73 -18.95 -12.79
CA SER A 50 13.43 -18.76 -14.07
C SER A 50 13.18 -17.37 -14.66
N GLY A 51 11.95 -16.87 -14.61
CA GLY A 51 11.60 -15.53 -15.06
C GLY A 51 12.31 -14.43 -14.26
N MET A 52 12.33 -14.57 -12.92
CA MET A 52 13.06 -13.68 -12.03
C MET A 52 14.57 -13.74 -12.28
N GLY A 53 15.12 -14.94 -12.45
CA GLY A 53 16.53 -15.14 -12.80
C GLY A 53 16.89 -14.42 -14.09
N PHE A 54 16.08 -14.57 -15.14
CA PHE A 54 16.25 -13.84 -16.40
C PHE A 54 16.25 -12.32 -16.19
N LEU A 55 15.28 -11.78 -15.44
CA LEU A 55 15.21 -10.35 -15.15
C LEU A 55 16.45 -9.85 -14.41
N ILE A 56 16.94 -10.58 -13.42
CA ILE A 56 18.12 -10.19 -12.65
C ILE A 56 19.38 -10.22 -13.52
N THR A 57 19.55 -11.25 -14.35
CA THR A 57 20.73 -11.40 -15.21
C THR A 57 20.82 -10.28 -16.25
N TYR A 58 19.71 -9.92 -16.90
CA TYR A 58 19.74 -8.91 -17.98
C TYR A 58 19.46 -7.47 -17.51
N PHE A 59 18.58 -7.29 -16.52
CA PHE A 59 18.14 -5.98 -16.04
C PHE A 59 18.65 -5.64 -14.62
N GLY A 60 19.47 -6.49 -14.00
CA GLY A 60 19.98 -6.24 -12.65
C GLY A 60 20.72 -4.90 -12.49
N TRP A 61 21.46 -4.47 -13.51
CA TRP A 61 22.12 -3.16 -13.52
C TRP A 61 21.13 -1.99 -13.44
N PHE A 62 19.97 -2.12 -14.11
CA PHE A 62 18.91 -1.11 -14.10
C PHE A 62 18.27 -1.02 -12.71
N PHE A 63 17.90 -2.16 -12.11
CA PHE A 63 17.32 -2.20 -10.77
C PHE A 63 18.28 -1.65 -9.70
N ARG A 64 19.58 -1.94 -9.81
CA ARG A 64 20.60 -1.36 -8.93
C ARG A 64 20.73 0.15 -9.13
N GLY A 65 20.68 0.64 -10.38
CA GLY A 65 20.68 2.08 -10.67
C GLY A 65 19.46 2.80 -10.09
N VAL A 66 18.28 2.20 -10.20
CA VAL A 66 17.06 2.72 -9.56
C VAL A 66 17.17 2.69 -8.04
N SER A 67 17.73 1.61 -7.47
CA SER A 67 17.94 1.50 -6.03
C SER A 67 18.79 2.65 -5.50
N TRP A 68 19.94 2.87 -6.14
CA TRP A 68 20.84 3.96 -5.80
C TRP A 68 20.17 5.34 -5.90
N LEU A 69 19.36 5.56 -6.95
CA LEU A 69 18.61 6.81 -7.11
C LEU A 69 17.58 7.03 -5.99
N LEU A 70 16.90 5.98 -5.54
CA LEU A 70 15.91 6.02 -4.47
C LEU A 70 16.54 6.11 -3.07
N GLU A 71 17.76 5.59 -2.91
CA GLU A 71 18.56 5.69 -1.68
C GLU A 71 18.95 7.14 -1.38
N TRP A 72 19.38 7.88 -2.39
CA TRP A 72 19.88 9.24 -2.23
C TRP A 72 18.97 10.19 -1.43
N PRO A 73 17.66 10.33 -1.73
CA PRO A 73 16.78 11.17 -0.92
C PRO A 73 16.53 10.62 0.49
N ILE A 74 16.51 9.29 0.67
CA ILE A 74 16.33 8.67 2.00
C ILE A 74 17.52 9.01 2.89
N ASP A 75 18.72 8.80 2.38
CA ASP A 75 19.96 9.08 3.11
C ASP A 75 20.11 10.57 3.37
N GLY A 76 19.73 11.42 2.42
CA GLY A 76 19.68 12.87 2.63
C GLY A 76 18.82 13.26 3.83
N VAL A 77 17.59 12.74 3.92
CA VAL A 77 16.72 13.01 5.07
C VAL A 77 17.27 12.37 6.36
N ARG A 78 17.78 11.14 6.28
CA ARG A 78 18.36 10.43 7.42
C ARG A 78 19.54 11.19 8.02
N ILE A 79 20.46 11.69 7.18
CA ILE A 79 21.62 12.48 7.62
C ILE A 79 21.17 13.75 8.32
N VAL A 80 20.18 14.46 7.78
CA VAL A 80 19.63 15.67 8.43
C VAL A 80 19.00 15.33 9.78
N LEU A 81 18.22 14.25 9.85
CA LEU A 81 17.55 13.83 11.09
C LEU A 81 18.50 13.21 12.13
N GLN A 82 19.67 12.71 11.75
CA GLN A 82 20.61 12.10 12.70
C GLN A 82 21.77 13.03 13.07
N SER A 83 22.08 14.03 12.24
CA SER A 83 23.11 15.04 12.56
C SER A 83 22.64 16.07 13.58
N LEU A 84 21.33 16.31 13.69
CA LEU A 84 20.77 17.26 14.64
C LEU A 84 20.57 16.60 16.03
N PRO A 85 20.86 17.31 17.14
CA PRO A 85 20.56 16.82 18.48
C PRO A 85 19.06 16.51 18.63
N TRP A 86 18.74 15.43 19.35
CA TRP A 86 17.35 14.97 19.55
C TRP A 86 16.42 16.06 20.09
N ALA A 87 16.96 16.97 20.92
CA ALA A 87 16.23 18.10 21.48
C ALA A 87 15.79 19.11 20.40
N VAL A 88 16.64 19.37 19.40
CA VAL A 88 16.34 20.26 18.28
C VAL A 88 15.21 19.68 17.43
N ILE A 89 15.30 18.39 17.11
CA ILE A 89 14.27 17.72 16.30
C ILE A 89 12.94 17.64 17.05
N SER A 90 12.98 17.28 18.33
CA SER A 90 11.78 17.23 19.17
C SER A 90 11.10 18.60 19.22
N PHE A 91 11.88 19.68 19.38
CA PHE A 91 11.38 21.05 19.33
C PHE A 91 10.74 21.38 17.97
N LEU A 92 11.40 21.04 16.86
CA LEU A 92 10.87 21.27 15.52
C LEU A 92 9.55 20.51 15.30
N ILE A 93 9.48 19.23 15.68
CA ILE A 93 8.25 18.42 15.60
C ILE A 93 7.14 19.07 16.44
N CYS A 94 7.43 19.49 17.67
CA CYS A 94 6.46 20.15 18.54
C CYS A 94 5.97 21.48 17.96
N MET A 95 6.87 22.26 17.33
CA MET A 95 6.53 23.51 16.66
C MET A 95 5.64 23.27 15.44
N PHE A 96 5.97 22.29 14.59
CA PHE A 96 5.12 21.91 13.46
C PHE A 96 3.74 21.44 13.92
N ALA A 97 3.69 20.61 14.96
CA ALA A 97 2.45 20.16 15.58
C ALA A 97 1.60 21.32 16.14
N PHE A 98 2.25 22.31 16.76
CA PHE A 98 1.59 23.51 17.28
C PHE A 98 0.98 24.35 16.16
N ILE A 99 1.72 24.58 15.06
CA ILE A 99 1.23 25.34 13.90
C ILE A 99 0.08 24.60 13.19
N ALA A 100 0.13 23.27 13.13
CA ALA A 100 -0.84 22.46 12.41
C ALA A 100 -2.20 22.33 13.14
N ALA A 101 -2.21 22.10 14.45
CA ALA A 101 -3.44 21.84 15.19
C ALA A 101 -3.46 22.37 16.63
N GLY A 102 -2.52 23.27 16.99
CA GLY A 102 -2.46 23.92 18.28
C GLY A 102 -1.81 23.11 19.40
N TRP A 103 -1.98 23.59 20.64
CA TRP A 103 -1.24 23.10 21.81
C TRP A 103 -1.50 21.63 22.16
N ARG A 104 -2.71 21.11 21.91
CA ARG A 104 -3.06 19.72 22.24
C ARG A 104 -2.23 18.73 21.42
N LEU A 105 -2.06 18.99 20.12
CA LEU A 105 -1.25 18.15 19.24
C LEU A 105 0.24 18.31 19.56
N SER A 106 0.68 19.54 19.86
CA SER A 106 2.07 19.80 20.28
C SER A 106 2.45 19.04 21.55
N LEU A 107 1.58 19.04 22.57
CA LEU A 107 1.79 18.28 23.80
C LEU A 107 1.83 16.77 23.53
N PHE A 108 0.92 16.26 22.70
CA PHE A 108 0.94 14.85 22.30
C PHE A 108 2.23 14.47 21.57
N ALA A 109 2.70 15.32 20.66
CA ALA A 109 3.94 15.13 19.93
C ALA A 109 5.16 15.17 20.86
N LEU A 110 5.18 16.09 21.84
CA LEU A 110 6.22 16.16 22.86
C LEU A 110 6.30 14.88 23.68
N ILE A 111 5.15 14.40 24.19
CA ILE A 111 5.07 13.16 24.97
C ILE A 111 5.56 11.97 24.13
N SER A 112 5.16 11.90 22.86
CA SER A 112 5.58 10.84 21.93
C SER A 112 7.09 10.87 21.65
N CYS A 113 7.67 12.06 21.45
CA CYS A 113 9.12 12.21 21.26
C CYS A 113 9.89 11.80 22.52
N LEU A 114 9.46 12.29 23.68
CA LEU A 114 10.07 11.94 24.97
C LEU A 114 10.00 10.43 25.22
N TYR A 115 8.89 9.79 24.91
CA TYR A 115 8.73 8.34 25.00
C TYR A 115 9.78 7.59 24.19
N MET A 116 10.03 7.98 22.93
CA MET A 116 11.04 7.35 22.08
C MET A 116 12.46 7.54 22.62
N VAL A 117 12.76 8.71 23.19
CA VAL A 117 14.05 8.98 23.84
C VAL A 117 14.24 8.12 25.09
N ILE A 118 13.21 8.01 25.94
CA ILE A 118 13.29 7.27 27.20
C ILE A 118 13.50 5.78 26.98
N ILE A 119 12.89 5.19 25.93
CA ILE A 119 13.07 3.76 25.61
C ILE A 119 14.38 3.51 24.85
N GLY A 120 14.98 4.54 24.26
CA GLY A 120 16.26 4.44 23.56
C GLY A 120 16.14 4.11 22.07
N TYR A 121 14.95 4.15 21.47
CA TYR A 121 14.71 3.90 20.04
C TYR A 121 14.66 5.18 19.20
N TRP A 122 15.43 6.21 19.58
CA TRP A 122 15.42 7.49 18.88
C TRP A 122 15.97 7.36 17.44
N SER A 123 17.08 6.65 17.26
CA SER A 123 17.74 6.52 15.96
C SER A 123 16.88 5.76 14.95
N GLU A 124 16.27 4.66 15.41
CA GLU A 124 15.36 3.78 14.68
C GLU A 124 14.07 4.52 14.32
N SER A 125 13.58 5.37 15.22
CA SER A 125 12.44 6.26 14.95
C SER A 125 12.76 7.27 13.85
N MET A 126 13.97 7.85 13.84
CA MET A 126 14.39 8.79 12.79
C MET A 126 14.56 8.10 11.43
N ASN A 127 15.03 6.85 11.42
CA ASN A 127 15.08 6.08 10.17
C ASN A 127 13.70 5.75 9.63
N THR A 128 12.78 5.36 10.50
CA THR A 128 11.37 5.13 10.12
C THR A 128 10.78 6.41 9.57
N LEU A 129 11.03 7.55 10.23
CA LEU A 129 10.56 8.86 9.80
C LEU A 129 11.16 9.26 8.45
N SER A 130 12.45 9.01 8.19
CA SER A 130 13.07 9.33 6.90
C SER A 130 12.44 8.53 5.75
N LEU A 131 12.20 7.24 5.97
CA LEU A 131 11.57 6.36 4.97
C LEU A 131 10.12 6.78 4.71
N VAL A 132 9.34 7.09 5.74
CA VAL A 132 7.96 7.58 5.61
C VAL A 132 7.90 8.96 4.93
N ALA A 133 8.84 9.85 5.26
CA ALA A 133 8.92 11.19 4.68
C ALA A 133 9.15 11.18 3.15
N ILE A 134 9.82 10.14 2.62
CA ILE A 134 10.01 9.97 1.18
C ILE A 134 8.90 9.11 0.56
N SER A 135 8.53 7.98 1.17
CA SER A 135 7.54 7.05 0.60
C SER A 135 6.16 7.66 0.45
N VAL A 136 5.66 8.41 1.44
CA VAL A 136 4.29 8.96 1.42
C VAL A 136 4.12 9.96 0.29
N PRO A 137 4.97 11.00 0.11
CA PRO A 137 4.86 11.90 -1.03
C PRO A 137 4.96 11.19 -2.38
N LEU A 138 5.87 10.24 -2.53
CA LEU A 138 6.00 9.46 -3.77
C LEU A 138 4.72 8.65 -4.05
N ALA A 139 4.19 7.96 -3.04
CA ALA A 139 2.95 7.20 -3.17
C ALA A 139 1.74 8.08 -3.50
N VAL A 140 1.65 9.27 -2.89
CA VAL A 140 0.61 10.25 -3.19
C VAL A 140 0.74 10.75 -4.64
N LEU A 141 1.95 11.08 -5.11
CA LEU A 141 2.19 11.52 -6.47
C LEU A 141 1.86 10.45 -7.50
N ILE A 142 2.33 9.22 -7.27
CA ILE A 142 2.06 8.06 -8.13
C ILE A 142 0.55 7.75 -8.14
N GLY A 143 -0.06 7.66 -6.97
CA GLY A 143 -1.49 7.39 -6.83
C GLY A 143 -2.35 8.48 -7.45
N PHE A 144 -1.97 9.75 -7.30
CA PHE A 144 -2.62 10.87 -8.00
C PHE A 144 -2.50 10.73 -9.51
N GLY A 145 -1.31 10.44 -10.04
CA GLY A 145 -1.10 10.22 -11.48
C GLY A 145 -1.95 9.08 -12.05
N PHE A 146 -1.90 7.90 -11.43
CA PHE A 146 -2.72 6.75 -11.84
C PHE A 146 -4.22 7.03 -11.71
N GLY A 147 -4.64 7.71 -10.64
CA GLY A 147 -6.03 8.07 -10.43
C GLY A 147 -6.56 9.05 -11.48
N VAL A 148 -5.77 10.08 -11.81
CA VAL A 148 -6.10 11.04 -12.86
C VAL A 148 -6.13 10.37 -14.24
N TRP A 149 -5.21 9.45 -14.52
CA TRP A 149 -5.19 8.72 -15.78
C TRP A 149 -6.41 7.80 -15.93
N ALA A 150 -6.73 7.03 -14.89
CA ALA A 150 -7.94 6.20 -14.85
C ALA A 150 -9.23 7.02 -14.93
N PHE A 151 -9.24 8.24 -14.40
CA PHE A 151 -10.39 9.14 -14.53
C PHE A 151 -10.57 9.64 -15.98
N GLN A 152 -9.48 9.96 -16.68
CA GLN A 152 -9.55 10.51 -18.04
C GLN A 152 -9.83 9.46 -19.13
N SER A 153 -9.48 8.19 -18.91
CA SER A 153 -9.63 7.13 -19.92
C SER A 153 -10.32 5.89 -19.35
N GLN A 154 -11.43 5.47 -19.98
CA GLN A 154 -12.13 4.23 -19.63
C GLN A 154 -11.28 2.99 -19.87
N ALA A 155 -10.44 3.01 -20.90
CA ALA A 155 -9.49 1.92 -21.17
C ALA A 155 -8.45 1.83 -20.05
N ALA A 156 -7.87 2.98 -19.64
CA ALA A 156 -6.94 3.02 -18.53
C ALA A 156 -7.61 2.55 -17.23
N LYS A 157 -8.84 3.00 -16.94
CA LYS A 157 -9.61 2.55 -15.77
C LYS A 157 -9.78 1.04 -15.72
N ARG A 158 -10.09 0.40 -16.85
CA ARG A 158 -10.31 -1.05 -16.95
C ARG A 158 -9.06 -1.86 -16.63
N ILE A 159 -7.87 -1.30 -16.86
CA ILE A 159 -6.58 -1.94 -16.56
C ILE A 159 -6.09 -1.58 -15.15
N ILE A 160 -6.18 -0.31 -14.79
CA ILE A 160 -5.67 0.21 -13.52
C ILE A 160 -6.48 -0.36 -12.35
N MET A 161 -7.81 -0.41 -12.40
CA MET A 161 -8.59 -0.88 -11.24
C MET A 161 -8.23 -2.33 -10.83
N PRO A 162 -8.20 -3.32 -11.73
CA PRO A 162 -7.74 -4.67 -11.37
C PRO A 162 -6.30 -4.70 -10.83
N MET A 163 -5.40 -3.89 -11.38
CA MET A 163 -4.03 -3.79 -10.88
C MET A 163 -3.99 -3.26 -9.42
N LEU A 164 -4.78 -2.22 -9.12
CA LEU A 164 -4.93 -1.71 -7.76
C LEU A 164 -5.54 -2.76 -6.82
N ASP A 165 -6.50 -3.55 -7.32
CA ASP A 165 -7.12 -4.64 -6.56
C ASP A 165 -6.09 -5.72 -6.22
N ILE A 166 -5.31 -6.18 -7.20
CA ILE A 166 -4.24 -7.17 -7.01
C ILE A 166 -3.23 -6.70 -5.96
N LEU A 167 -2.78 -5.45 -6.05
CA LEU A 167 -1.82 -4.88 -5.09
C LEU A 167 -2.35 -4.84 -3.66
N GLN A 168 -3.66 -4.73 -3.46
CA GLN A 168 -4.28 -4.73 -2.13
C GLN A 168 -4.69 -6.12 -1.64
N THR A 169 -4.92 -7.08 -2.53
CA THR A 169 -5.36 -8.42 -2.15
C THR A 169 -4.22 -9.43 -2.03
N VAL A 170 -3.12 -9.23 -2.75
CA VAL A 170 -1.95 -10.12 -2.66
C VAL A 170 -1.25 -9.88 -1.31
N PRO A 171 -0.96 -10.94 -0.53
CA PRO A 171 -0.25 -10.80 0.73
C PRO A 171 1.07 -10.06 0.58
N ALA A 172 1.35 -9.12 1.49
CA ALA A 172 2.53 -8.27 1.48
C ALA A 172 3.85 -9.05 1.29
N PHE A 173 3.97 -10.17 1.99
CA PHE A 173 5.14 -11.05 1.94
C PHE A 173 5.41 -11.62 0.54
N ALA A 174 4.36 -11.94 -0.22
CA ALA A 174 4.51 -12.60 -1.51
C ALA A 174 5.21 -11.69 -2.54
N TYR A 175 4.81 -10.43 -2.64
CA TYR A 175 5.46 -9.50 -3.56
C TYR A 175 6.76 -8.92 -2.97
N LEU A 176 6.92 -8.85 -1.65
CA LEU A 176 8.15 -8.35 -1.05
C LEU A 176 9.36 -9.24 -1.39
N LEU A 177 9.17 -10.57 -1.43
CA LEU A 177 10.21 -11.49 -1.90
C LEU A 177 10.67 -11.17 -3.33
N LEU A 178 9.73 -10.84 -4.22
CA LEU A 178 10.06 -10.45 -5.60
C LEU A 178 10.86 -9.14 -5.63
N ILE A 179 10.48 -8.16 -4.80
CA ILE A 179 11.20 -6.89 -4.69
C ILE A 179 12.62 -7.13 -4.15
N LEU A 180 12.78 -7.94 -3.10
CA LEU A 180 14.09 -8.28 -2.55
C LEU A 180 15.01 -8.94 -3.58
N MET A 181 14.47 -9.85 -4.40
CA MET A 181 15.25 -10.49 -5.46
C MET A 181 15.76 -9.50 -6.53
N LEU A 182 15.00 -8.43 -6.81
CA LEU A 182 15.36 -7.43 -7.82
C LEU A 182 16.25 -6.30 -7.27
N PHE A 183 15.93 -5.81 -6.08
CA PHE A 183 16.52 -4.60 -5.49
C PHE A 183 17.53 -4.90 -4.36
N GLY A 184 17.64 -6.16 -3.91
CA GLY A 184 18.55 -6.56 -2.83
C GLY A 184 17.97 -6.28 -1.44
N PHE A 185 18.81 -6.30 -0.41
CA PHE A 185 18.43 -5.94 0.97
C PHE A 185 18.70 -4.46 1.23
N GLY A 186 17.86 -3.81 2.04
CA GLY A 186 18.08 -2.42 2.46
C GLY A 186 16.82 -1.55 2.54
N THR A 187 17.04 -0.27 2.83
CA THR A 187 15.98 0.77 3.00
C THR A 187 15.12 0.94 1.75
N VAL A 188 15.70 0.81 0.57
CA VAL A 188 15.02 0.95 -0.74
C VAL A 188 13.88 -0.05 -0.86
N VAL A 189 14.07 -1.28 -0.41
CA VAL A 189 13.02 -2.30 -0.50
C VAL A 189 11.83 -1.93 0.37
N GLY A 190 12.09 -1.42 1.58
CA GLY A 190 11.04 -0.88 2.43
C GLY A 190 10.32 0.32 1.82
N LEU A 191 11.05 1.21 1.13
CA LEU A 191 10.48 2.33 0.39
C LEU A 191 9.54 1.84 -0.72
N ILE A 192 10.03 0.98 -1.62
CA ILE A 192 9.26 0.49 -2.78
C ILE A 192 8.03 -0.28 -2.31
N ALA A 193 8.18 -1.15 -1.32
CA ALA A 193 7.09 -1.93 -0.77
C ALA A 193 6.02 -1.03 -0.14
N SER A 194 6.44 0.01 0.59
CA SER A 194 5.54 1.02 1.16
C SER A 194 4.81 1.80 0.09
N ILE A 195 5.50 2.22 -0.98
CA ILE A 195 4.88 2.92 -2.11
C ILE A 195 3.82 2.01 -2.76
N LEU A 196 4.19 0.79 -3.15
CA LEU A 196 3.30 -0.15 -3.84
C LEU A 196 2.03 -0.46 -3.03
N TYR A 197 2.16 -0.58 -1.72
CA TYR A 197 1.03 -0.85 -0.84
C TYR A 197 0.15 0.39 -0.58
N SER A 198 0.74 1.58 -0.56
CA SER A 198 0.06 2.80 -0.12
C SER A 198 -0.50 3.68 -1.24
N PHE A 199 -0.02 3.57 -2.48
CA PHE A 199 -0.56 4.34 -3.61
C PHE A 199 -1.99 3.94 -4.05
N PRO A 200 -2.45 2.67 -3.96
CA PRO A 200 -3.77 2.29 -4.44
C PRO A 200 -4.94 3.01 -3.73
N PRO A 201 -4.93 3.20 -2.39
CA PRO A 201 -5.89 4.07 -1.71
C PRO A 201 -5.94 5.48 -2.31
N MET A 202 -4.79 6.12 -2.58
CA MET A 202 -4.77 7.45 -3.19
C MET A 202 -5.42 7.45 -4.58
N ALA A 203 -5.03 6.49 -5.44
CA ALA A 203 -5.57 6.40 -6.80
C ALA A 203 -7.09 6.23 -6.81
N ARG A 204 -7.64 5.38 -5.94
CA ARG A 204 -9.09 5.21 -5.80
C ARG A 204 -9.78 6.48 -5.32
N ASN A 205 -9.21 7.17 -4.32
CA ASN A 205 -9.78 8.42 -3.81
C ASN A 205 -9.80 9.52 -4.88
N VAL A 206 -8.79 9.56 -5.75
CA VAL A 206 -8.73 10.49 -6.89
C VAL A 206 -9.81 10.18 -7.92
N ILE A 207 -9.96 8.91 -8.33
CA ILE A 207 -10.99 8.48 -9.29
C ILE A 207 -12.39 8.82 -8.76
N VAL A 208 -12.65 8.48 -7.50
CA VAL A 208 -13.94 8.73 -6.84
C VAL A 208 -14.18 10.21 -6.64
N GLY A 209 -13.16 10.96 -6.21
CA GLY A 209 -13.26 12.40 -6.01
C GLY A 209 -13.62 13.12 -7.31
N LEU A 210 -12.80 12.93 -8.35
CA LEU A 210 -13.00 13.58 -9.65
C LEU A 210 -14.32 13.17 -10.32
N GLY A 211 -14.77 11.91 -10.12
CA GLY A 211 -16.04 11.42 -10.64
C GLY A 211 -17.29 11.92 -9.89
N ARG A 212 -17.15 12.45 -8.68
CA ARG A 212 -18.26 12.94 -7.83
C ARG A 212 -18.45 14.46 -7.87
N VAL A 213 -17.70 15.18 -8.71
CA VAL A 213 -17.89 16.63 -8.88
C VAL A 213 -19.29 16.89 -9.48
N PRO A 214 -20.15 17.70 -8.84
CA PRO A 214 -21.48 18.01 -9.37
C PRO A 214 -21.40 18.64 -10.76
N GLY A 215 -22.34 18.27 -11.65
CA GLY A 215 -22.42 18.82 -13.01
C GLY A 215 -22.55 20.34 -13.03
N GLU A 216 -23.36 20.90 -12.13
CA GLU A 216 -23.59 22.35 -12.00
C GLU A 216 -22.30 23.15 -11.77
N VAL A 217 -21.36 22.61 -11.00
CA VAL A 217 -20.05 23.25 -10.74
C VAL A 217 -19.19 23.24 -12.00
N ILE A 218 -19.29 22.18 -12.81
CA ILE A 218 -18.58 22.06 -14.09
C ILE A 218 -19.18 23.02 -15.12
N GLU A 219 -20.51 23.06 -15.22
CA GLU A 219 -21.24 23.95 -16.13
C GLU A 219 -20.97 25.42 -15.79
N SER A 220 -20.96 25.81 -14.51
CA SER A 220 -20.58 27.15 -14.07
C SER A 220 -19.16 27.54 -14.50
N GLY A 221 -18.20 26.60 -14.40
CA GLY A 221 -16.84 26.79 -14.88
C GLY A 221 -16.76 26.99 -16.40
N LEU A 222 -17.54 26.23 -17.16
CA LEU A 222 -17.62 26.36 -18.62
C LEU A 222 -18.27 27.69 -19.04
N MET A 223 -19.34 28.12 -18.35
CA MET A 223 -19.98 29.43 -18.60
C MET A 223 -19.05 30.60 -18.26
N SER A 224 -18.13 30.40 -17.32
CA SER A 224 -17.07 31.36 -16.99
C SER A 224 -15.91 31.39 -18.00
N GLY A 225 -15.98 30.61 -19.09
CA GLY A 225 -14.96 30.56 -20.13
C GLY A 225 -13.72 29.71 -19.79
N ALA A 226 -13.81 28.81 -18.81
CA ALA A 226 -12.67 27.98 -18.42
C ALA A 226 -12.26 27.00 -19.53
N THR A 227 -11.00 27.05 -19.94
CA THR A 227 -10.38 26.01 -20.79
C THR A 227 -10.36 24.65 -20.08
N HIS A 228 -10.20 23.55 -20.80
CA HIS A 228 -10.17 22.21 -20.20
C HIS A 228 -9.11 22.07 -19.09
N ARG A 229 -7.94 22.70 -19.25
CA ARG A 229 -6.89 22.70 -18.24
C ARG A 229 -7.30 23.52 -17.00
N GLN A 230 -7.94 24.67 -17.18
CA GLN A 230 -8.47 25.48 -16.08
C GLN A 230 -9.61 24.76 -15.37
N LEU A 231 -10.55 24.15 -16.10
CA LEU A 231 -11.64 23.36 -15.55
C LEU A 231 -11.12 22.21 -14.67
N PHE A 232 -10.04 21.55 -15.09
CA PHE A 232 -9.44 20.50 -14.26
C PHE A 232 -8.77 21.06 -13.00
N TRP A 233 -7.82 21.99 -13.15
CA TRP A 233 -6.97 22.45 -12.05
C TRP A 233 -7.63 23.47 -11.12
N GLN A 234 -8.56 24.28 -11.61
CA GLN A 234 -9.19 25.38 -10.87
C GLN A 234 -10.61 25.07 -10.43
N VAL A 235 -11.30 24.11 -11.07
CA VAL A 235 -12.66 23.72 -10.68
C VAL A 235 -12.66 22.32 -10.05
N ARG A 236 -12.32 21.27 -10.80
CA ARG A 236 -12.43 19.88 -10.29
C ARG A 236 -11.51 19.58 -9.11
N ILE A 237 -10.23 19.96 -9.18
CA ILE A 237 -9.27 19.67 -8.10
C ILE A 237 -9.66 20.38 -6.79
N PRO A 238 -9.97 21.69 -6.78
CA PRO A 238 -10.44 22.37 -5.57
C PRO A 238 -11.74 21.80 -5.02
N SER A 239 -12.72 21.47 -5.88
CA SER A 239 -14.00 20.87 -5.45
C SER A 239 -13.84 19.49 -4.80
N THR A 240 -12.74 18.78 -5.09
CA THR A 240 -12.49 17.42 -4.58
C THR A 240 -11.45 17.35 -3.48
N LYS A 241 -10.94 18.51 -3.01
CA LYS A 241 -9.88 18.62 -2.01
C LYS A 241 -10.12 17.74 -0.77
N ARG A 242 -11.35 17.68 -0.27
CA ARG A 242 -11.70 16.82 0.88
C ARG A 242 -11.44 15.33 0.59
N GLN A 243 -11.86 14.84 -0.57
CA GLN A 243 -11.62 13.45 -0.96
C GLN A 243 -10.13 13.17 -1.20
N LEU A 244 -9.40 14.12 -1.81
CA LEU A 244 -7.96 14.00 -1.99
C LEU A 244 -7.23 13.93 -0.65
N LEU A 245 -7.62 14.73 0.35
CA LEU A 245 -7.07 14.69 1.70
C LEU A 245 -7.39 13.37 2.42
N LEU A 246 -8.57 12.78 2.19
CA LEU A 246 -8.86 11.42 2.68
C LEU A 246 -7.92 10.39 2.04
N GLY A 247 -7.64 10.53 0.74
CA GLY A 247 -6.66 9.70 0.04
C GLY A 247 -5.25 9.81 0.61
N VAL A 248 -4.79 11.04 0.87
CA VAL A 248 -3.49 11.28 1.51
C VAL A 248 -3.44 10.64 2.90
N ASN A 249 -4.47 10.82 3.72
CA ASN A 249 -4.52 10.22 5.05
C ASN A 249 -4.46 8.68 4.99
N GLN A 250 -5.23 8.05 4.10
CA GLN A 250 -5.20 6.59 3.91
C GLN A 250 -3.84 6.09 3.42
N THR A 251 -3.20 6.86 2.55
CA THR A 251 -1.86 6.56 2.03
C THR A 251 -0.82 6.62 3.14
N THR A 252 -0.87 7.66 3.99
CA THR A 252 0.02 7.77 5.15
C THR A 252 -0.15 6.59 6.11
N MET A 253 -1.39 6.25 6.46
CA MET A 253 -1.68 5.13 7.37
C MET A 253 -1.23 3.79 6.78
N ALA A 254 -1.47 3.56 5.49
CA ALA A 254 -1.04 2.34 4.79
C ALA A 254 0.49 2.25 4.72
N SER A 255 1.17 3.37 4.44
CA SER A 255 2.63 3.44 4.41
C SER A 255 3.23 3.10 5.78
N LEU A 256 2.74 3.73 6.85
CA LEU A 256 3.21 3.45 8.22
C LEU A 256 3.04 1.97 8.59
N SER A 257 1.92 1.36 8.22
CA SER A 257 1.67 -0.07 8.45
C SER A 257 2.66 -0.95 7.68
N MET A 258 2.96 -0.58 6.43
CA MET A 258 3.84 -1.36 5.56
C MET A 258 5.31 -1.26 5.95
N VAL A 259 5.76 -0.11 6.49
CA VAL A 259 7.14 0.05 6.95
C VAL A 259 7.50 -0.96 8.05
N ILE A 260 6.56 -1.26 8.94
CA ILE A 260 6.74 -2.29 9.98
C ILE A 260 6.89 -3.69 9.35
N ILE A 261 6.11 -4.00 8.31
CA ILE A 261 6.22 -5.29 7.62
C ILE A 261 7.58 -5.38 6.90
N ALA A 262 7.96 -4.31 6.21
CA ALA A 262 9.25 -4.24 5.52
C ALA A 262 10.43 -4.41 6.48
N SER A 263 10.35 -3.89 7.70
CA SER A 263 11.44 -3.99 8.68
C SER A 263 11.71 -5.41 9.16
N ILE A 264 10.67 -6.25 9.26
CA ILE A 264 10.79 -7.64 9.71
C ILE A 264 11.55 -8.51 8.69
N ILE A 265 11.46 -8.19 7.40
CA ILE A 265 11.82 -9.13 6.33
C ILE A 265 13.20 -8.80 5.71
N GLY A 266 13.75 -7.62 5.99
CA GLY A 266 15.07 -7.22 5.49
C GLY A 266 15.16 -5.78 4.97
N GLY A 267 14.09 -4.99 5.09
CA GLY A 267 14.18 -3.55 4.99
C GLY A 267 14.81 -2.99 6.27
N THR A 268 15.99 -2.40 6.21
CA THR A 268 16.57 -1.76 7.40
C THR A 268 15.88 -0.41 7.60
N ALA A 269 14.83 -0.38 8.42
CA ALA A 269 14.35 0.85 9.03
C ALA A 269 15.33 1.21 10.16
#